data_AF-A0A9P6ITE4-F1
#
_entry.id   AF-A0A9P6ITE4-F1
#
_cell.length_a   1.000
_cell.length_b   1.000
_cell.length_c   1.000
_cell.angle_alpha   90.00
_cell.angle_beta   90.00
_cell.angle_gamma   90.00
#
_symmetry.space_group_name_H-M   'P 1'
#
loop_
_entity.id
_entity.type
_entity.pdbx_description
1 polymer ?
#
loop_
_entity_poly.entity_id
_entity_poly.type
_entity_poly.pdbx_seq_one_letter_code
_entity_poly.pdbx_strand_id
1 'polypeptide(L)'
;MGAVHSFITGEPTHAEDPAKGPQTSWKTNKLHKDIVTKFSEIELLSLRKVLQQLKAQQQLQQQPQQENKKKDPGITEATFVEYLGFPPSRNRVGQLLFRSFYNLSVYPDKPDTLHYRHDKATPTLSQRDFIMPLALYCHKVDKTTLMNVEPLKAIFESFAETVTPASPTNPDPKPDPPLTTDTITDSPKDLASQTNIAWDPEDDLTDTRPTVKAQDVVDILEGLFWLIQNVIKSRRDNVGEDPLLPPDSPTIHRHPRHRHRATKMVEHIIQYSKAGGGGSLSQPHVDPDLASESISFETFSKYVSRNAPNLFEVLSQYFYNLFLFGNITSTETKSGINNSSSSSGSSIQEIMALPGVSSVPVLTFPSAILTPENLALISWFLPPATTTTPTLTKLYAGSEHGFSMNQFE
;
A
#
# COMPACT_ATOMS: atom_id res chain seq x y z
N MET A 1 -10.16 26.74 71.98
CA MET A 1 -9.25 25.91 71.16
C MET A 1 -10.10 25.36 70.02
N GLY A 2 -9.91 25.61 68.74
CA GLY A 2 -9.00 26.39 67.92
C GLY A 2 -9.58 26.34 66.49
N ALA A 3 -9.32 27.38 65.69
CA ALA A 3 -9.72 27.54 64.28
C ALA A 3 -9.24 26.36 63.39
N VAL A 4 -9.68 26.17 62.15
CA VAL A 4 -9.28 26.97 60.96
C VAL A 4 -10.13 26.58 59.73
N HIS A 5 -10.49 27.59 58.93
CA HIS A 5 -11.01 27.56 57.57
C HIS A 5 -10.06 26.89 56.54
N SER A 6 -10.60 26.20 55.54
CA SER A 6 -10.04 26.31 54.18
C SER A 6 -11.12 26.17 53.09
N PHE A 7 -11.17 27.22 52.26
CA PHE A 7 -11.74 27.26 50.92
C PHE A 7 -10.87 26.41 49.98
N ILE A 8 -11.50 25.66 49.05
CA ILE A 8 -10.89 25.37 47.75
C ILE A 8 -11.91 25.73 46.66
N THR A 9 -11.44 26.64 45.82
CA THR A 9 -12.00 27.24 44.62
C THR A 9 -12.24 26.22 43.51
N GLY A 10 -13.33 26.41 42.75
CA GLY A 10 -13.65 25.62 41.57
C GLY A 10 -12.68 25.87 40.42
N GLU A 11 -12.35 24.79 39.71
CA GLU A 11 -11.77 24.83 38.36
C GLU A 11 -12.88 24.96 37.32
N PRO A 12 -12.75 25.83 36.31
CA PRO A 12 -13.64 25.84 35.16
C PRO A 12 -13.28 24.63 34.28
N THR A 13 -14.22 23.70 34.18
CA THR A 13 -14.20 22.63 33.19
C THR A 13 -14.33 23.28 31.81
N HIS A 14 -13.27 23.23 31.02
CA HIS A 14 -13.33 23.56 29.60
C HIS A 14 -14.33 22.61 28.93
N ALA A 15 -15.48 23.15 28.54
CA ALA A 15 -16.43 22.46 27.68
C ALA A 15 -15.77 22.28 26.30
N GLU A 16 -15.32 21.06 26.01
CA GLU A 16 -14.97 20.65 24.65
C GLU A 16 -16.23 20.69 23.80
N ASP A 17 -16.14 21.42 22.69
CA ASP A 17 -17.17 21.60 21.69
C ASP A 17 -17.52 20.24 21.04
N PRO A 18 -18.72 19.67 21.25
CA PRO A 18 -19.08 18.32 20.78
C PRO A 18 -19.14 18.19 19.25
N ALA A 19 -19.00 19.30 18.51
CA ALA A 19 -18.97 19.33 17.06
C ALA A 19 -17.60 18.99 16.45
N LYS A 20 -16.53 18.93 17.24
CA LYS A 20 -15.20 18.50 16.77
C LYS A 20 -14.88 17.13 17.37
N GLY A 21 -15.23 16.07 16.66
CA GLY A 21 -14.77 14.72 16.98
C GLY A 21 -13.25 14.71 17.21
N PRO A 22 -12.72 13.79 18.05
CA PRO A 22 -11.32 13.80 18.45
C PRO A 22 -10.41 13.78 17.21
N GLN A 23 -9.74 14.91 16.94
CA GLN A 23 -8.74 15.01 15.89
C GLN A 23 -7.53 14.17 16.31
N THR A 24 -7.52 12.90 15.91
CA THR A 24 -6.42 11.99 16.16
C THR A 24 -5.26 12.33 15.24
N SER A 25 -4.42 13.27 15.67
CA SER A 25 -3.14 13.52 15.02
C SER A 25 -2.24 12.28 15.16
N TRP A 26 -1.81 11.70 14.04
CA TRP A 26 -0.88 10.58 14.01
C TRP A 26 0.52 10.92 14.56
N LYS A 27 0.84 12.21 14.68
CA LYS A 27 2.09 12.67 15.31
C LYS A 27 2.11 12.52 16.83
N THR A 28 1.00 12.15 17.47
CA THR A 28 1.00 11.95 18.92
C THR A 28 1.97 10.83 19.31
N ASN A 29 2.85 11.11 20.29
CA ASN A 29 3.76 10.10 20.83
C ASN A 29 3.00 8.90 21.45
N LYS A 30 1.71 9.07 21.76
CA LYS A 30 0.82 8.01 22.25
C LYS A 30 0.50 7.01 21.14
N LEU A 31 -0.05 7.42 20.00
CA LEU A 31 -0.38 6.52 18.89
C LEU A 31 0.87 5.75 18.42
N HIS A 32 2.01 6.44 18.29
CA HIS A 32 3.25 5.78 17.94
C HIS A 32 3.64 4.69 18.96
N LYS A 33 3.52 4.97 20.26
CA LYS A 33 3.76 3.94 21.30
C LYS A 33 2.78 2.78 21.19
N ASP A 34 1.49 3.07 20.97
CA ASP A 34 0.44 2.06 20.84
C ASP A 34 0.63 1.16 19.61
N ILE A 35 1.23 1.67 18.53
CA ILE A 35 1.58 0.88 17.35
C ILE A 35 2.85 0.08 17.59
N VAL A 36 3.87 0.66 18.24
CA VAL A 36 5.10 -0.05 18.60
C VAL A 36 4.80 -1.30 19.45
N THR A 37 3.81 -1.24 20.35
CA THR A 37 3.42 -2.40 21.18
C THR A 37 2.71 -3.51 20.39
N LYS A 38 2.29 -3.27 19.13
CA LYS A 38 1.76 -4.31 18.24
C LYS A 38 2.86 -5.20 17.64
N PHE A 39 4.11 -4.76 17.72
CA PHE A 39 5.27 -5.56 17.34
C PHE A 39 5.83 -6.28 18.57
N SER A 40 6.16 -7.55 18.39
CA SER A 40 6.96 -8.30 19.34
C SER A 40 8.37 -7.73 19.45
N GLU A 41 9.04 -8.02 20.55
CA GLU A 41 10.41 -7.55 20.79
C GLU A 41 11.37 -8.04 19.70
N ILE A 42 11.22 -9.29 19.25
CA ILE A 42 12.05 -9.89 18.21
C ILE A 42 11.87 -9.21 16.84
N GLU A 43 10.65 -8.81 16.50
CA GLU A 43 10.35 -8.05 15.28
C GLU A 43 10.99 -6.65 15.35
N LEU A 44 10.88 -5.96 16.49
CA LEU A 44 11.49 -4.64 16.67
C LEU A 44 13.02 -4.69 16.63
N LEU A 45 13.63 -5.73 17.20
CA LEU A 45 15.07 -5.95 17.10
C LEU A 45 15.51 -6.22 15.65
N SER A 46 14.73 -6.99 14.91
CA SER A 46 14.99 -7.28 13.50
C SER A 46 14.91 -6.03 12.64
N LEU A 47 13.85 -5.23 12.83
CA LEU A 47 13.70 -3.95 12.17
C LEU A 47 14.89 -3.04 12.46
N ARG A 48 15.33 -2.92 13.72
CA ARG A 48 16.53 -2.14 14.09
C ARG A 48 17.77 -2.62 13.34
N LYS A 49 18.00 -3.93 13.27
CA LYS A 49 19.15 -4.51 12.53
C LYS A 49 19.08 -4.18 11.05
N VAL A 50 17.91 -4.34 10.42
CA VAL A 50 17.70 -3.98 9.00
C VAL A 50 18.04 -2.51 8.76
N LEU A 51 17.47 -1.60 9.57
CA LEU A 51 17.69 -0.17 9.39
C LEU A 51 19.16 0.22 9.61
N GLN A 52 19.86 -0.44 10.54
CA GLN A 52 21.31 -0.26 10.73
C GLN A 52 22.11 -0.73 9.51
N GLN A 53 21.75 -1.88 8.92
CA GLN A 53 22.39 -2.39 7.70
C GLN A 53 22.19 -1.43 6.52
N LEU A 54 20.98 -0.91 6.33
CA LEU A 54 20.69 0.07 5.28
C LEU A 54 21.52 1.34 5.44
N LYS A 55 21.63 1.85 6.66
CA LYS A 55 22.50 3.00 6.96
C LYS A 55 23.97 2.70 6.66
N ALA A 56 24.46 1.52 7.01
CA ALA A 56 25.83 1.11 6.72
C ALA A 56 26.09 1.00 5.20
N GLN A 57 25.16 0.42 4.44
CA GLN A 57 25.25 0.34 2.97
C GLN A 57 25.27 1.74 2.34
N GLN A 58 24.43 2.65 2.83
CA GLN A 58 24.40 4.03 2.37
C GLN A 58 25.73 4.76 2.65
N GLN A 59 26.35 4.53 3.81
CA GLN A 59 27.67 5.09 4.14
C GLN A 59 28.78 4.58 3.24
N LEU A 60 28.73 3.30 2.82
CA LEU A 60 29.70 2.74 1.88
C LEU A 60 29.59 3.34 0.47
N GLN A 61 28.37 3.71 0.05
CA GLN A 61 28.13 4.32 -1.27
C GLN A 61 28.45 5.81 -1.30
N GLN A 62 28.38 6.51 -0.16
CA GLN A 62 28.72 7.92 -0.05
C GLN A 62 30.24 8.08 0.19
N GLN A 63 30.98 8.44 -0.86
CA GLN A 63 32.39 8.87 -0.74
C GLN A 63 32.54 10.00 0.31
N PRO A 64 33.73 10.18 0.93
CA PRO A 64 33.92 10.91 2.20
C PRO A 64 33.80 12.45 2.13
N GLN A 65 32.95 13.03 1.27
CA GLN A 65 32.85 14.47 1.09
C GLN A 65 31.83 15.20 2.00
N GLN A 66 31.18 14.52 2.96
CA GLN A 66 30.21 15.18 3.86
C GLN A 66 30.46 14.86 5.34
N GLU A 67 31.57 15.36 5.89
CA GLU A 67 31.96 15.14 7.29
C GLU A 67 31.24 16.03 8.34
N ASN A 68 30.27 16.89 7.98
CA ASN A 68 29.88 17.98 8.88
C ASN A 68 28.39 18.27 9.09
N LYS A 69 27.50 17.27 9.11
CA LYS A 69 26.15 17.45 9.68
C LYS A 69 25.75 16.30 10.61
N LYS A 70 25.73 16.61 11.91
CA LYS A 70 25.29 15.82 13.08
C LYS A 70 23.80 15.39 13.08
N LYS A 71 23.18 15.21 11.92
CA LYS A 71 21.78 14.75 11.84
C LYS A 71 21.80 13.31 11.37
N ASP A 72 21.17 12.42 12.14
CA ASP A 72 21.03 11.00 11.81
C ASP A 72 20.56 10.87 10.34
N PRO A 73 21.41 10.40 9.41
CA PRO A 73 21.04 10.32 8.02
C PRO A 73 19.95 9.24 7.90
N GLY A 74 18.72 9.67 7.60
CA GLY A 74 17.64 8.74 7.31
C GLY A 74 17.95 7.94 6.04
N ILE A 75 17.19 6.87 5.84
CA ILE A 75 17.34 5.98 4.68
C ILE A 75 16.84 6.70 3.43
N THR A 76 17.69 6.76 2.41
CA THR A 76 17.34 7.37 1.12
C THR A 76 16.50 6.44 0.24
N GLU A 77 15.79 7.02 -0.72
CA GLU A 77 15.04 6.29 -1.74
C GLU A 77 15.91 5.26 -2.47
N ALA A 78 17.11 5.63 -2.91
CA ALA A 78 18.00 4.74 -3.64
C ALA A 78 18.36 3.48 -2.83
N THR A 79 18.76 3.66 -1.57
CA THR A 79 19.07 2.56 -0.66
C THR A 79 17.86 1.69 -0.38
N PHE A 80 16.67 2.28 -0.21
CA PHE A 80 15.44 1.54 -0.01
C PHE A 80 15.08 0.70 -1.25
N VAL A 81 15.10 1.31 -2.45
CA VAL A 81 14.80 0.64 -3.73
C VAL A 81 15.76 -0.52 -3.97
N GLU A 82 17.05 -0.32 -3.73
CA GLU A 82 18.07 -1.36 -3.84
C GLU A 82 17.78 -2.52 -2.88
N TYR A 83 17.41 -2.22 -1.63
CA TYR A 83 17.11 -3.23 -0.63
C TYR A 83 15.87 -4.07 -0.94
N LEU A 84 14.86 -3.49 -1.60
CA LEU A 84 13.69 -4.25 -2.06
C LEU A 84 14.09 -5.31 -3.10
N GLY A 85 15.18 -5.11 -3.83
CA GLY A 85 15.70 -6.08 -4.79
C GLY A 85 14.82 -6.27 -6.04
N PHE A 86 13.95 -5.31 -6.36
CA PHE A 86 13.29 -5.30 -7.66
C PHE A 86 14.33 -5.23 -8.79
N PRO A 87 14.11 -5.89 -9.94
CA PRO A 87 15.04 -5.80 -11.05
C PRO A 87 15.09 -4.36 -11.58
N PRO A 88 16.20 -3.92 -12.21
CA PRO A 88 16.35 -2.55 -12.69
C PRO A 88 15.22 -2.05 -13.60
N SER A 89 14.62 -2.95 -14.38
CA SER A 89 13.46 -2.66 -15.24
C SER A 89 12.18 -2.28 -14.48
N ARG A 90 12.16 -2.48 -13.15
CA ARG A 90 11.03 -2.22 -12.24
C ARG A 90 11.39 -1.28 -11.10
N ASN A 91 12.45 -0.49 -11.25
CA ASN A 91 12.85 0.50 -10.24
C ASN A 91 11.69 1.42 -9.84
N ARG A 92 10.83 1.81 -10.80
CA ARG A 92 9.64 2.63 -10.55
C ARG A 92 8.73 2.05 -9.46
N VAL A 93 8.56 0.73 -9.40
CA VAL A 93 7.78 0.07 -8.35
C VAL A 93 8.39 0.35 -6.97
N GLY A 94 9.71 0.18 -6.85
CA GLY A 94 10.42 0.47 -5.60
C GLY A 94 10.29 1.94 -5.19
N GLN A 95 10.37 2.87 -6.15
CA GLN A 95 10.19 4.30 -5.90
C GLN A 95 8.79 4.62 -5.38
N LEU A 96 7.76 3.99 -5.97
CA LEU A 96 6.37 4.14 -5.54
C LEU A 96 6.15 3.56 -4.14
N LEU A 97 6.78 2.43 -3.81
CA LEU A 97 6.74 1.87 -2.45
C LEU A 97 7.47 2.76 -1.44
N PHE A 98 8.60 3.37 -1.82
CA PHE A 98 9.28 4.35 -0.97
C PHE A 98 8.39 5.57 -0.72
N ARG A 99 7.78 6.12 -1.78
CA ARG A 99 6.80 7.21 -1.68
C ARG A 99 5.65 6.85 -0.76
N SER A 100 5.12 5.64 -0.88
CA SER A 100 4.08 5.14 0.01
C SER A 100 4.54 5.12 1.47
N PHE A 101 5.71 4.55 1.78
CA PHE A 101 6.25 4.54 3.14
C PHE A 101 6.41 5.96 3.70
N TYR A 102 6.93 6.87 2.90
CA TYR A 102 7.08 8.26 3.28
C TYR A 102 5.74 8.93 3.57
N ASN A 103 4.77 8.81 2.67
CA ASN A 103 3.45 9.42 2.83
C ASN A 103 2.68 8.82 4.02
N LEU A 104 2.74 7.50 4.22
CA LEU A 104 2.12 6.81 5.37
C LEU A 104 2.74 7.21 6.71
N SER A 105 4.00 7.64 6.74
CA SER A 105 4.65 8.08 7.99
C SER A 105 4.06 9.38 8.56
N VAL A 106 3.36 10.16 7.75
CA VAL A 106 2.76 11.46 8.14
C VAL A 106 1.26 11.58 7.85
N TYR A 107 0.63 10.54 7.31
CA TYR A 107 -0.83 10.43 7.15
C TYR A 107 -1.53 10.51 8.53
N PRO A 108 -2.84 10.78 8.64
CA PRO A 108 -3.65 11.58 7.73
C PRO A 108 -3.31 13.07 7.86
N ASP A 109 -2.40 13.42 8.79
CA ASP A 109 -2.39 14.72 9.43
C ASP A 109 -2.22 15.87 8.44
N LYS A 110 -1.48 15.72 7.34
CA LYS A 110 -1.29 16.78 6.32
C LYS A 110 -0.77 16.27 4.95
N PRO A 111 -1.63 16.00 3.95
CA PRO A 111 -1.18 15.85 2.56
C PRO A 111 -0.55 17.14 1.99
N ASP A 112 -1.02 18.32 2.42
CA ASP A 112 -0.57 19.61 1.85
C ASP A 112 0.82 20.07 2.33
N THR A 113 1.31 19.55 3.46
CA THR A 113 2.69 19.82 3.93
C THR A 113 3.68 18.75 3.49
N LEU A 114 3.21 17.69 2.83
CA LEU A 114 4.06 16.78 2.08
C LEU A 114 4.46 17.45 0.75
N HIS A 115 5.04 18.65 0.83
CA HIS A 115 5.89 19.06 -0.26
C HIS A 115 6.96 17.98 -0.37
N TYR A 116 6.90 17.18 -1.44
CA TYR A 116 8.10 16.63 -2.05
C TYR A 116 8.92 17.87 -2.39
N ARG A 117 9.65 18.37 -1.40
CA ARG A 117 10.21 19.71 -1.41
C ARG A 117 11.34 19.61 -2.42
N HIS A 118 11.02 19.92 -3.68
CA HIS A 118 12.02 20.12 -4.73
C HIS A 118 13.07 21.15 -4.27
N ASP A 119 12.75 21.96 -3.26
CA ASP A 119 13.72 22.73 -2.49
C ASP A 119 14.47 21.92 -1.39
N LYS A 120 15.56 21.29 -1.86
CA LYS A 120 16.88 21.14 -1.21
C LYS A 120 17.17 19.99 -0.23
N ALA A 121 16.24 19.10 0.12
CA ALA A 121 16.61 17.89 0.86
C ALA A 121 15.95 16.66 0.24
N THR A 122 16.77 15.69 -0.20
CA THR A 122 16.29 14.37 -0.63
C THR A 122 15.44 13.75 0.48
N PRO A 123 14.22 13.25 0.18
CA PRO A 123 13.38 12.62 1.18
C PRO A 123 14.12 11.43 1.79
N THR A 124 14.07 11.34 3.12
CA THR A 124 14.69 10.24 3.87
C THR A 124 13.71 9.73 4.92
N LEU A 125 13.78 8.44 5.18
CA LEU A 125 12.96 7.76 6.20
C LEU A 125 13.79 7.54 7.47
N SER A 126 13.35 8.09 8.59
CA SER A 126 13.91 7.77 9.91
C SER A 126 13.37 6.44 10.42
N GLN A 127 13.98 5.87 11.46
CA GLN A 127 13.48 4.64 12.07
C GLN A 127 12.02 4.76 12.54
N ARG A 128 11.63 5.94 13.05
CA ARG A 128 10.26 6.21 13.48
C ARG A 128 9.28 6.12 12.30
N ASP A 129 9.72 6.57 11.13
CA ASP A 129 8.89 6.67 9.92
C ASP A 129 8.60 5.30 9.31
N PHE A 130 9.39 4.26 9.61
CA PHE A 130 9.15 2.89 9.14
C PHE A 130 8.06 2.15 9.91
N ILE A 131 7.85 2.49 11.19
CA ILE A 131 7.01 1.67 12.08
C ILE A 131 5.54 1.70 11.63
N MET A 132 5.03 2.90 11.31
CA MET A 132 3.63 3.07 10.91
C MET A 132 3.31 2.41 9.55
N PRO A 133 4.03 2.70 8.45
CA PRO A 133 3.78 2.03 7.17
C PRO A 133 3.89 0.52 7.28
N LEU A 134 4.90 0.02 8.01
CA LEU A 134 5.09 -1.41 8.18
C LEU A 134 3.94 -2.04 8.97
N ALA A 135 3.43 -1.36 10.01
CA ALA A 135 2.30 -1.85 10.78
C ALA A 135 1.02 -1.93 9.93
N LEU A 136 0.80 -0.94 9.05
CA LEU A 136 -0.32 -0.91 8.10
C LEU A 136 -0.20 -2.03 7.06
N TYR A 137 0.94 -2.12 6.38
CA TYR A 137 1.18 -3.15 5.36
C TYR A 137 1.11 -4.55 5.94
N CYS A 138 1.65 -4.79 7.14
CA CYS A 138 1.66 -6.11 7.78
C CYS A 138 0.41 -6.40 8.62
N HIS A 139 -0.66 -5.62 8.48
CA HIS A 139 -1.92 -5.80 9.22
C HIS A 139 -1.77 -5.92 10.75
N LYS A 140 -0.75 -5.27 11.33
CA LYS A 140 -0.50 -5.23 12.78
C LYS A 140 -1.42 -4.25 13.52
N VAL A 141 -2.07 -3.37 12.77
CA VAL A 141 -2.96 -2.34 13.30
C VAL A 141 -4.41 -2.76 13.03
N ASP A 142 -5.19 -2.86 14.09
CA ASP A 142 -6.61 -3.16 14.04
C ASP A 142 -7.44 -1.87 13.85
N LYS A 143 -8.71 -2.04 13.49
CA LYS A 143 -9.67 -0.92 13.35
C LYS A 143 -9.83 -0.13 14.66
N THR A 144 -9.53 -0.74 15.81
CA THR A 144 -9.62 -0.08 17.12
C THR A 144 -8.43 0.82 17.41
N THR A 145 -7.23 0.49 16.91
CA THR A 145 -6.05 1.35 17.03
C THR A 145 -6.14 2.54 16.06
N LEU A 146 -6.77 2.35 14.90
CA LEU A 146 -7.01 3.39 13.89
C LEU A 146 -8.51 3.68 13.74
N MET A 147 -9.12 4.26 14.78
CA MET A 147 -10.56 4.54 14.86
C MET A 147 -11.15 5.28 13.65
N ASN A 148 -10.33 5.94 12.81
CA ASN A 148 -10.77 6.77 11.70
C ASN A 148 -10.04 6.50 10.37
N VAL A 149 -9.20 5.45 10.27
CA VAL A 149 -8.41 5.22 9.06
C VAL A 149 -8.69 3.85 8.46
N GLU A 150 -9.25 3.88 7.26
CA GLU A 150 -9.39 2.71 6.40
C GLU A 150 -8.00 2.35 5.83
N PRO A 151 -7.42 1.16 6.15
CA PRO A 151 -6.07 0.82 5.73
C PRO A 151 -5.89 0.79 4.21
N LEU A 152 -6.89 0.27 3.48
CA LEU A 152 -6.87 0.23 2.02
C LEU A 152 -6.83 1.64 1.43
N LYS A 153 -7.59 2.58 2.01
CA LYS A 153 -7.58 3.99 1.62
C LYS A 153 -6.22 4.62 1.86
N ALA A 154 -5.67 4.46 3.06
CA ALA A 154 -4.36 5.01 3.39
C ALA A 154 -3.25 4.48 2.45
N ILE A 155 -3.24 3.17 2.15
CA ILE A 155 -2.28 2.56 1.22
C ILE A 155 -2.49 3.04 -0.20
N PHE A 156 -3.74 3.23 -0.65
CA PHE A 156 -4.00 3.74 -2.00
C PHE A 156 -3.54 5.19 -2.13
N GLU A 157 -3.98 6.06 -1.22
CA GLU A 157 -3.69 7.49 -1.25
C GLU A 157 -2.21 7.80 -1.00
N SER A 158 -1.47 6.92 -0.32
CA SER A 158 -0.02 7.07 -0.16
C SER A 158 0.75 6.93 -1.48
N PHE A 159 0.13 6.37 -2.53
CA PHE A 159 0.66 6.40 -3.88
C PHE A 159 0.33 7.69 -4.63
N ALA A 160 -0.42 8.65 -4.10
CA ALA A 160 -0.66 9.90 -4.81
C ALA A 160 0.65 10.72 -4.93
N GLU A 161 0.81 11.42 -6.06
CA GLU A 161 1.76 12.54 -6.11
C GLU A 161 1.19 13.69 -5.28
N THR A 162 2.02 14.32 -4.47
CA THR A 162 1.56 15.45 -3.66
C THR A 162 1.36 16.65 -4.57
N VAL A 163 0.10 17.03 -4.78
CA VAL A 163 -0.27 18.16 -5.62
C VAL A 163 0.31 19.41 -4.97
N THR A 164 1.23 20.08 -5.66
CA THR A 164 1.66 21.42 -5.23
C THR A 164 0.47 22.35 -5.50
N PRO A 165 -0.15 22.97 -4.48
CA PRO A 165 -1.19 23.95 -4.75
C PRO A 165 -0.58 25.04 -5.63
N ALA A 166 -1.18 25.26 -6.79
CA ALA A 166 -0.77 26.31 -7.71
C ALA A 166 -0.70 27.62 -6.92
N SER A 167 0.46 28.30 -6.98
CA SER A 167 0.64 29.60 -6.35
C SER A 167 -0.51 30.51 -6.79
N PRO A 168 -1.23 31.18 -5.87
CA PRO A 168 -2.31 32.07 -6.24
C PRO A 168 -1.71 33.16 -7.13
N THR A 169 -2.02 33.07 -8.42
CA THR A 169 -1.69 34.12 -9.36
C THR A 169 -2.64 35.25 -9.01
N ASN A 170 -2.11 36.35 -8.45
CA ASN A 170 -2.86 37.53 -8.08
C ASN A 170 -3.86 37.89 -9.20
N PRO A 171 -5.18 37.91 -8.93
CA PRO A 171 -6.10 38.54 -9.86
C PRO A 171 -5.91 40.05 -9.77
N ASP A 172 -5.69 40.68 -10.93
CA ASP A 172 -5.79 42.13 -11.09
C ASP A 172 -7.11 42.66 -10.49
N PRO A 173 -7.11 43.83 -9.84
CA PRO A 173 -8.29 44.37 -9.18
C PRO A 173 -9.25 44.92 -10.24
N LYS A 174 -10.45 44.35 -10.34
CA LYS A 174 -11.58 44.99 -11.01
C LYS A 174 -12.68 45.37 -10.01
N PRO A 175 -13.41 46.46 -10.30
CA PRO A 175 -14.06 47.30 -9.30
C PRO A 175 -15.41 46.74 -8.83
N ASP A 176 -15.77 47.11 -7.61
CA ASP A 176 -16.98 46.74 -6.89
C ASP A 176 -18.28 46.94 -7.69
N PRO A 177 -19.25 46.01 -7.60
CA PRO A 177 -20.65 46.29 -7.91
C PRO A 177 -21.40 46.76 -6.64
N PRO A 178 -22.51 47.52 -6.82
CA PRO A 178 -23.17 48.20 -5.73
C PRO A 178 -24.04 47.28 -4.87
N LEU A 179 -24.11 47.66 -3.60
CA LEU A 179 -24.96 47.14 -2.55
C LEU A 179 -26.46 47.19 -2.93
N THR A 180 -27.14 46.06 -2.90
CA THR A 180 -28.61 46.00 -2.80
C THR A 180 -29.01 45.09 -1.65
N THR A 181 -29.49 45.74 -0.60
CA THR A 181 -30.36 45.23 0.46
C THR A 181 -31.66 44.67 -0.11
N ASP A 182 -32.06 43.47 0.31
CA ASP A 182 -33.45 43.09 0.62
C ASP A 182 -33.45 41.71 1.29
N THR A 183 -33.78 41.59 2.58
CA THR A 183 -35.11 41.53 3.20
C THR A 183 -35.38 40.10 3.69
N ILE A 184 -35.17 39.91 4.98
CA ILE A 184 -35.49 38.73 5.78
C ILE A 184 -37.01 38.58 5.84
N THR A 185 -37.52 37.41 5.46
CA THR A 185 -38.84 36.94 5.92
C THR A 185 -38.70 35.51 6.44
N ASP A 186 -38.63 35.41 7.76
CA ASP A 186 -38.82 34.18 8.52
C ASP A 186 -40.30 33.78 8.47
N SER A 187 -40.58 32.51 8.20
CA SER A 187 -41.81 31.88 8.64
C SER A 187 -41.56 30.39 8.96
N PRO A 188 -41.91 29.91 10.17
CA PRO A 188 -41.63 28.56 10.62
C PRO A 188 -42.86 27.67 10.36
N LYS A 189 -42.74 26.67 9.49
CA LYS A 189 -43.63 25.50 9.43
C LYS A 189 -43.03 24.44 8.52
N ASP A 190 -42.82 23.26 9.11
CA ASP A 190 -42.79 21.91 8.50
C ASP A 190 -41.58 21.07 8.96
N LEU A 191 -41.64 20.73 10.24
CA LEU A 191 -40.80 19.73 10.88
C LEU A 191 -41.50 18.36 10.83
N ALA A 192 -41.71 17.79 9.62
CA ALA A 192 -42.25 16.43 9.47
C ALA A 192 -41.98 15.75 8.11
N SER A 193 -40.90 16.09 7.39
CA SER A 193 -40.60 15.45 6.09
C SER A 193 -39.09 15.32 5.80
N GLN A 194 -38.33 14.76 6.73
CA GLN A 194 -36.92 14.38 6.50
C GLN A 194 -36.70 12.87 6.67
N THR A 195 -37.10 12.08 5.67
CA THR A 195 -36.55 10.73 5.42
C THR A 195 -36.48 10.37 3.93
N ASN A 196 -36.44 11.37 3.04
CA ASN A 196 -36.00 11.18 1.65
C ASN A 196 -34.75 12.02 1.43
N ILE A 197 -33.59 11.40 1.64
CA ILE A 197 -32.30 11.91 1.19
C ILE A 197 -32.30 11.77 -0.34
N ALA A 198 -32.81 12.79 -1.02
CA ALA A 198 -32.51 12.98 -2.42
C ALA A 198 -31.00 13.28 -2.49
N TRP A 199 -30.26 12.38 -3.16
CA TRP A 199 -28.87 12.64 -3.54
C TRP A 199 -28.89 13.86 -4.47
N ASP A 200 -28.39 14.99 -3.97
CA ASP A 200 -28.05 16.15 -4.78
C ASP A 200 -26.57 16.04 -5.18
N PRO A 201 -26.24 15.76 -6.45
CA PRO A 201 -24.86 15.65 -6.91
C PRO A 201 -24.14 17.00 -7.05
N GLU A 202 -24.80 18.12 -6.75
CA GLU A 202 -24.24 19.47 -6.90
C GLU A 202 -23.76 20.10 -5.57
N ASP A 203 -23.92 19.42 -4.42
CA ASP A 203 -23.32 19.81 -3.14
C ASP A 203 -21.84 19.33 -3.02
N ASP A 204 -21.17 19.28 -4.18
CA ASP A 204 -19.78 18.90 -4.37
C ASP A 204 -18.89 20.10 -3.97
N LEU A 205 -18.84 20.35 -2.65
CA LEU A 205 -17.73 21.03 -1.99
C LEU A 205 -16.45 20.40 -2.53
N THR A 206 -15.80 21.04 -3.50
CA THR A 206 -14.63 20.57 -4.25
C THR A 206 -13.76 19.63 -3.42
N ASP A 207 -14.12 18.35 -3.45
CA ASP A 207 -13.57 17.36 -2.54
C ASP A 207 -12.26 16.98 -3.21
N THR A 208 -11.20 17.75 -2.91
CA THR A 208 -9.83 17.51 -3.37
C THR A 208 -9.29 16.24 -2.70
N ARG A 209 -10.01 15.13 -2.87
CA ARG A 209 -9.56 13.81 -2.45
C ARG A 209 -8.35 13.48 -3.30
N PRO A 210 -7.27 12.98 -2.68
CA PRO A 210 -6.08 12.60 -3.42
C PRO A 210 -6.44 11.52 -4.46
N THR A 211 -6.14 11.81 -5.73
CA THR A 211 -6.23 10.84 -6.82
C THR A 211 -4.85 10.28 -7.13
N VAL A 212 -4.80 9.04 -7.62
CA VAL A 212 -3.55 8.38 -8.00
C VAL A 212 -3.50 8.28 -9.52
N LYS A 213 -2.37 8.60 -10.13
CA LYS A 213 -2.19 8.47 -11.58
C LYS A 213 -2.39 7.01 -11.99
N ALA A 214 -3.13 6.78 -13.09
CA ALA A 214 -3.39 5.44 -13.58
C ALA A 214 -2.10 4.66 -13.87
N GLN A 215 -1.08 5.34 -14.41
CA GLN A 215 0.24 4.76 -14.65
C GLN A 215 0.93 4.26 -13.36
N ASP A 216 0.79 4.96 -12.24
CA ASP A 216 1.37 4.51 -10.97
C ASP A 216 0.67 3.26 -10.45
N VAL A 217 -0.65 3.14 -10.66
CA VAL A 217 -1.40 1.91 -10.35
C VAL A 217 -0.93 0.74 -11.22
N VAL A 218 -0.66 0.97 -12.51
CA VAL A 218 -0.10 -0.06 -13.41
C VAL A 218 1.25 -0.56 -12.89
N ASP A 219 2.14 0.35 -12.50
CA ASP A 219 3.48 -0.02 -12.03
C ASP A 219 3.40 -0.81 -10.71
N ILE A 220 2.54 -0.41 -9.76
CA ILE A 220 2.31 -1.18 -8.52
C ILE A 220 1.77 -2.58 -8.83
N LEU A 221 0.76 -2.71 -9.70
CA LEU A 221 0.23 -4.01 -10.10
C LEU A 221 1.28 -4.88 -10.80
N GLU A 222 2.13 -4.30 -11.64
CA GLU A 222 3.26 -5.01 -12.26
C GLU A 222 4.21 -5.56 -11.20
N GLY A 223 4.51 -4.75 -10.18
CA GLY A 223 5.29 -5.15 -9.01
C GLY A 223 4.68 -6.34 -8.27
N LEU A 224 3.38 -6.29 -7.98
CA LEU A 224 2.65 -7.37 -7.31
C LEU A 224 2.71 -8.67 -8.10
N PHE A 225 2.45 -8.64 -9.41
CA PHE A 225 2.58 -9.83 -10.26
C PHE A 225 3.98 -10.42 -10.21
N TRP A 226 5.01 -9.57 -10.24
CA TRP A 226 6.39 -10.02 -10.14
C TRP A 226 6.69 -10.67 -8.79
N LEU A 227 6.24 -10.06 -7.68
CA LEU A 227 6.41 -10.62 -6.34
C LEU A 227 5.77 -12.01 -6.23
N ILE A 228 4.52 -12.16 -6.66
CA ILE A 228 3.82 -13.45 -6.59
C ILE A 228 4.51 -14.50 -7.46
N GLN A 229 4.92 -14.14 -8.67
CA GLN A 229 5.62 -15.07 -9.56
C GLN A 229 6.93 -15.56 -8.93
N ASN A 230 7.65 -14.70 -8.21
CA ASN A 230 8.85 -15.10 -7.48
C ASN A 230 8.54 -16.01 -6.30
N VAL A 231 7.53 -15.70 -5.48
CA VAL A 231 7.08 -16.57 -4.38
C VAL A 231 6.82 -17.99 -4.88
N ILE A 232 6.14 -18.12 -6.03
CA ILE A 232 5.83 -19.42 -6.64
C ILE A 232 7.10 -20.14 -7.12
N LYS A 233 8.01 -19.42 -7.80
CA LYS A 233 9.27 -20.00 -8.30
C LYS A 233 10.15 -20.52 -7.16
N SER A 234 10.36 -19.71 -6.14
CA SER A 234 11.20 -20.06 -4.98
C SER A 234 10.71 -21.29 -4.24
N ARG A 235 9.39 -21.48 -4.16
CA ARG A 235 8.81 -22.70 -3.57
C ARG A 235 9.11 -23.93 -4.40
N ARG A 236 8.97 -23.85 -5.73
CA ARG A 236 9.29 -24.98 -6.62
C ARG A 236 10.75 -25.40 -6.47
N ASP A 237 11.66 -24.42 -6.42
CA ASP A 237 13.10 -24.68 -6.25
C ASP A 237 13.40 -25.38 -4.92
N ASN A 238 12.68 -25.04 -3.84
CA ASN A 238 12.87 -25.62 -2.50
C ASN A 238 12.31 -27.05 -2.31
N VAL A 239 11.26 -27.44 -3.03
CA VAL A 239 10.65 -28.78 -2.87
C VAL A 239 11.48 -29.85 -3.58
N GLY A 240 12.50 -29.47 -4.37
CA GLY A 240 13.31 -30.43 -5.13
C GLY A 240 12.46 -31.21 -6.13
N GLU A 241 11.31 -30.66 -6.55
CA GLU A 241 10.54 -31.24 -7.66
C GLU A 241 11.41 -31.15 -8.91
N ASP A 242 11.87 -32.31 -9.35
CA ASP A 242 12.63 -32.51 -10.57
C ASP A 242 11.89 -31.80 -11.72
N PRO A 243 12.54 -30.94 -12.53
CA PRO A 243 11.89 -30.21 -13.58
C PRO A 243 11.53 -31.17 -14.73
N LEU A 244 10.49 -31.97 -14.55
CA LEU A 244 9.86 -32.78 -15.59
C LEU A 244 9.06 -31.91 -16.58
N LEU A 245 9.21 -30.58 -16.51
CA LEU A 245 8.81 -29.68 -17.58
C LEU A 245 9.84 -29.76 -18.71
N PRO A 246 9.42 -29.97 -19.97
CA PRO A 246 10.34 -30.10 -21.08
C PRO A 246 11.26 -28.86 -21.17
N PRO A 247 12.59 -29.05 -21.29
CA PRO A 247 13.58 -27.97 -21.31
C PRO A 247 13.48 -27.02 -22.52
N ASP A 248 12.55 -27.25 -23.45
CA ASP A 248 12.45 -26.55 -24.73
C ASP A 248 11.36 -25.47 -24.80
N SER A 249 10.78 -25.04 -23.69
CA SER A 249 10.02 -23.78 -23.70
C SER A 249 10.99 -22.62 -23.60
N PRO A 250 11.30 -21.92 -24.70
CA PRO A 250 12.41 -20.98 -24.72
C PRO A 250 12.14 -19.88 -23.69
N THR A 251 13.16 -19.64 -22.87
CA THR A 251 13.29 -18.64 -21.81
C THR A 251 13.32 -17.21 -22.37
N ILE A 252 12.44 -16.93 -23.34
CA ILE A 252 12.30 -15.63 -24.00
C ILE A 252 11.59 -14.71 -23.01
N HIS A 253 12.37 -13.81 -22.41
CA HIS A 253 11.98 -12.46 -21.95
C HIS A 253 10.46 -12.24 -21.75
N ARG A 254 9.84 -12.89 -20.75
CA ARG A 254 8.39 -12.78 -20.47
C ARG A 254 7.98 -11.50 -19.72
N HIS A 255 8.80 -10.45 -19.74
CA HIS A 255 8.51 -9.15 -19.12
C HIS A 255 7.23 -8.44 -19.64
N PRO A 256 6.84 -8.54 -20.94
CA PRO A 256 5.66 -7.81 -21.44
C PRO A 256 4.34 -8.22 -20.79
N ARG A 257 4.27 -9.43 -20.20
CA ARG A 257 3.00 -10.02 -19.77
C ARG A 257 2.44 -9.40 -18.49
N HIS A 258 3.30 -9.04 -17.52
CA HIS A 258 2.84 -8.46 -16.25
C HIS A 258 2.30 -7.05 -16.47
N ARG A 259 3.08 -6.22 -17.17
CA ARG A 259 2.69 -4.85 -17.50
C ARG A 259 1.42 -4.80 -18.35
N HIS A 260 1.30 -5.69 -19.35
CA HIS A 260 0.08 -5.77 -20.18
C HIS A 260 -1.15 -6.14 -19.35
N ARG A 261 -1.05 -7.10 -18.43
CA ARG A 261 -2.18 -7.46 -17.54
C ARG A 261 -2.53 -6.34 -16.57
N ALA A 262 -1.54 -5.72 -15.96
CA ALA A 262 -1.72 -4.55 -15.10
C ALA A 262 -2.41 -3.40 -15.85
N THR A 263 -1.98 -3.13 -17.08
CA THR A 263 -2.59 -2.15 -18.00
C THR A 263 -4.06 -2.47 -18.25
N LYS A 264 -4.38 -3.72 -18.64
CA LYS A 264 -5.77 -4.15 -18.88
C LYS A 264 -6.65 -4.07 -17.63
N MET A 265 -6.12 -4.36 -16.45
CA MET A 265 -6.84 -4.18 -15.19
C MET A 265 -7.15 -2.71 -14.93
N VAL A 266 -6.18 -1.82 -15.14
CA VAL A 266 -6.35 -0.38 -14.93
C VAL A 266 -7.30 0.24 -15.96
N GLU A 267 -7.21 -0.16 -17.22
CA GLU A 267 -8.18 0.21 -18.27
C GLU A 267 -9.60 -0.18 -17.84
N HIS A 268 -9.79 -1.39 -17.30
CA HIS A 268 -11.09 -1.84 -16.81
C HIS A 268 -11.58 -1.05 -15.58
N ILE A 269 -10.67 -0.63 -14.69
CA ILE A 269 -11.00 0.28 -13.57
C ILE A 269 -11.53 1.63 -14.11
N ILE A 270 -10.85 2.20 -15.10
CA ILE A 270 -11.23 3.49 -15.72
C ILE A 270 -12.54 3.37 -16.52
N GLN A 271 -12.75 2.27 -17.23
CA GLN A 271 -14.01 2.01 -17.93
C GLN A 271 -15.17 1.89 -16.94
N TYR A 272 -14.94 1.24 -15.80
CA TYR A 272 -15.94 1.08 -14.76
C TYR A 272 -16.39 2.42 -14.14
N SER A 273 -15.46 3.38 -13.93
CA SER A 273 -15.85 4.72 -13.47
C SER A 273 -16.68 5.47 -14.50
N LYS A 274 -16.30 5.38 -15.79
CA LYS A 274 -17.00 6.09 -16.88
C LYS A 274 -18.41 5.56 -17.14
N ALA A 275 -18.62 4.24 -17.01
CA ALA A 275 -19.92 3.60 -17.22
C ALA A 275 -20.97 3.98 -16.15
N GLY A 276 -20.54 4.31 -14.93
CA GLY A 276 -21.43 4.74 -13.85
C GLY A 276 -21.98 6.16 -14.02
N GLY A 277 -21.33 7.00 -14.84
CA GLY A 277 -21.64 8.43 -15.00
C GLY A 277 -22.73 8.76 -16.04
N GLY A 278 -23.55 7.79 -16.47
CA GLY A 278 -24.60 8.03 -17.47
C GLY A 278 -24.09 8.31 -18.90
N GLY A 279 -22.78 8.12 -19.14
CA GLY A 279 -22.18 8.26 -20.46
C GLY A 279 -22.75 7.22 -21.43
N SER A 280 -23.30 7.71 -22.55
CA SER A 280 -23.90 6.88 -23.59
C SER A 280 -22.95 5.76 -24.05
N LEU A 281 -23.42 4.51 -24.01
CA LEU A 281 -22.74 3.28 -24.46
C LEU A 281 -22.30 3.27 -25.95
N SER A 282 -22.48 4.39 -26.66
CA SER A 282 -22.25 4.51 -28.10
C SER A 282 -20.88 5.06 -28.49
N GLN A 283 -20.02 5.48 -27.54
CA GLN A 283 -18.70 5.96 -27.91
C GLN A 283 -17.78 4.80 -28.34
N PRO A 284 -17.07 4.94 -29.47
CA PRO A 284 -16.08 3.95 -29.90
C PRO A 284 -15.05 3.74 -28.78
N HIS A 285 -14.64 2.50 -28.59
CA HIS A 285 -13.66 2.08 -27.59
C HIS A 285 -12.28 2.69 -27.90
N VAL A 286 -12.09 3.95 -27.52
CA VAL A 286 -10.78 4.60 -27.54
C VAL A 286 -10.03 4.07 -26.33
N ASP A 287 -8.90 3.41 -26.57
CA ASP A 287 -8.02 2.96 -25.49
C ASP A 287 -7.62 4.18 -24.65
N PRO A 288 -7.88 4.18 -23.33
CA PRO A 288 -7.65 5.36 -22.50
C PRO A 288 -6.15 5.66 -22.45
N ASP A 289 -5.80 6.93 -22.60
CA ASP A 289 -4.42 7.38 -22.38
C ASP A 289 -4.11 7.37 -20.87
N LEU A 290 -3.49 6.30 -20.41
CA LEU A 290 -3.16 6.09 -19.01
C LEU A 290 -2.24 7.16 -18.40
N ALA A 291 -1.55 7.95 -19.22
CA ALA A 291 -0.66 9.00 -18.74
C ALA A 291 -1.43 10.22 -18.21
N SER A 292 -2.63 10.48 -18.74
CA SER A 292 -3.47 11.63 -18.36
C SER A 292 -4.57 11.27 -17.37
N GLU A 293 -4.88 9.98 -17.22
CA GLU A 293 -5.94 9.49 -16.34
C GLU A 293 -5.52 9.39 -14.87
N SER A 294 -6.47 9.69 -13.98
CA SER A 294 -6.32 9.53 -12.52
C SER A 294 -7.47 8.72 -11.94
N ILE A 295 -7.18 7.96 -10.89
CA ILE A 295 -8.12 7.05 -10.25
C ILE A 295 -8.43 7.57 -8.85
N SER A 296 -9.71 7.72 -8.55
CA SER A 296 -10.19 8.04 -7.20
C SER A 296 -10.24 6.79 -6.33
N PHE A 297 -10.09 6.96 -5.00
CA PHE A 297 -10.21 5.85 -4.07
C PHE A 297 -11.57 5.15 -4.14
N GLU A 298 -12.66 5.88 -4.37
CA GLU A 298 -13.99 5.29 -4.50
C GLU A 298 -14.09 4.32 -5.68
N THR A 299 -13.53 4.70 -6.84
CA THR A 299 -13.47 3.83 -8.02
C THR A 299 -12.60 2.61 -7.72
N PHE A 300 -11.42 2.84 -7.16
CA PHE A 300 -10.48 1.77 -6.84
C PHE A 300 -11.04 0.77 -5.83
N SER A 301 -11.62 1.24 -4.72
CA SER A 301 -12.19 0.40 -3.66
C SER A 301 -13.39 -0.43 -4.14
N LYS A 302 -14.30 0.14 -4.94
CA LYS A 302 -15.40 -0.60 -5.58
C LYS A 302 -14.87 -1.70 -6.50
N TYR A 303 -13.82 -1.42 -7.27
CA TYR A 303 -13.20 -2.42 -8.12
C TYR A 303 -12.50 -3.52 -7.31
N VAL A 304 -11.67 -3.14 -6.34
CA VAL A 304 -10.85 -4.07 -5.55
C VAL A 304 -11.72 -4.99 -4.69
N SER A 305 -12.75 -4.45 -4.02
CA SER A 305 -13.66 -5.27 -3.21
C SER A 305 -14.37 -6.37 -4.01
N ARG A 306 -14.67 -6.11 -5.28
CA ARG A 306 -15.30 -7.10 -6.18
C ARG A 306 -14.29 -8.04 -6.84
N ASN A 307 -13.16 -7.51 -7.32
CA ASN A 307 -12.29 -8.21 -8.27
C ASN A 307 -10.91 -8.58 -7.71
N ALA A 308 -10.52 -8.10 -6.53
CA ALA A 308 -9.21 -8.41 -5.95
C ALA A 308 -9.18 -8.08 -4.44
N PRO A 309 -10.08 -8.63 -3.60
CA PRO A 309 -10.20 -8.23 -2.20
C PRO A 309 -8.89 -8.33 -1.41
N ASN A 310 -7.97 -9.25 -1.79
CA ASN A 310 -6.68 -9.43 -1.13
C ASN A 310 -5.48 -8.90 -1.95
N LEU A 311 -5.70 -7.88 -2.79
CA LEU A 311 -4.68 -7.35 -3.71
C LEU A 311 -3.32 -7.06 -3.05
N PHE A 312 -3.34 -6.44 -1.86
CA PHE A 312 -2.13 -6.03 -1.14
C PHE A 312 -1.63 -7.04 -0.10
N GLU A 313 -2.31 -8.18 0.09
CA GLU A 313 -1.92 -9.19 1.09
C GLU A 313 -0.52 -9.78 0.81
N VAL A 314 -0.12 -9.82 -0.46
CA VAL A 314 1.22 -10.26 -0.85
C VAL A 314 2.30 -9.27 -0.37
N LEU A 315 2.00 -7.97 -0.33
CA LEU A 315 2.93 -6.97 0.22
C LEU A 315 3.10 -7.14 1.72
N SER A 316 2.02 -7.48 2.44
CA SER A 316 2.08 -7.78 3.88
C SER A 316 3.18 -8.80 4.18
N GLN A 317 3.14 -9.94 3.50
CA GLN A 317 4.10 -11.03 3.67
C GLN A 317 5.49 -10.66 3.19
N TYR A 318 5.58 -10.00 2.04
CA TYR A 318 6.85 -9.55 1.49
C TYR A 318 7.56 -8.59 2.44
N PHE A 319 6.88 -7.55 2.94
CA PHE A 319 7.45 -6.60 3.88
C PHE A 319 7.71 -7.20 5.25
N TYR A 320 6.83 -8.07 5.73
CA TYR A 320 7.05 -8.78 6.98
C TYR A 320 8.35 -9.58 6.92
N ASN A 321 8.53 -10.37 5.86
CA ASN A 321 9.75 -11.16 5.75
C ASN A 321 10.97 -10.29 5.50
N LEU A 322 10.86 -9.27 4.66
CA LEU A 322 12.00 -8.44 4.33
C LEU A 322 12.49 -7.63 5.54
N PHE A 323 11.59 -7.01 6.31
CA PHE A 323 11.94 -6.08 7.38
C PHE A 323 11.92 -6.67 8.79
N LEU A 324 11.14 -7.74 9.04
CA LEU A 324 10.92 -8.25 10.40
C LEU A 324 11.50 -9.65 10.64
N PHE A 325 11.76 -10.45 9.61
CA PHE A 325 12.16 -11.85 9.79
C PHE A 325 13.43 -12.30 9.05
N GLY A 326 13.63 -11.87 7.80
CA GLY A 326 14.65 -12.40 6.88
C GLY A 326 16.10 -12.20 7.33
N ASN A 327 16.33 -11.27 8.26
CA ASN A 327 17.64 -11.04 8.87
C ASN A 327 17.95 -11.92 10.09
N ILE A 328 16.96 -12.61 10.66
CA ILE A 328 17.20 -13.53 11.80
C ILE A 328 17.69 -14.88 11.27
N THR A 329 17.07 -15.39 10.21
CA THR A 329 17.36 -16.71 9.65
C THR A 329 18.68 -16.76 8.86
N SER A 330 19.02 -15.69 8.14
CA SER A 330 20.25 -15.62 7.33
C SER A 330 21.55 -15.53 8.15
N THR A 331 21.46 -15.19 9.44
CA THR A 331 22.63 -15.15 10.34
C THR A 331 23.04 -16.51 10.89
N GLU A 332 22.12 -17.49 10.97
CA GLU A 332 22.45 -18.82 11.52
C GLU A 332 23.02 -19.78 10.47
N THR A 333 22.61 -19.66 9.21
CA THR A 333 23.07 -20.55 8.13
C THR A 333 24.45 -20.20 7.56
N LYS A 334 24.97 -18.99 7.80
CA LYS A 334 26.33 -18.59 7.38
C LYS A 334 27.47 -19.05 8.30
N SER A 335 27.17 -19.80 9.37
CA SER A 335 28.19 -20.34 10.29
C SER A 335 28.83 -21.65 9.81
N GLY A 336 28.51 -22.15 8.62
CA GLY A 336 29.13 -23.36 8.09
C GLY A 336 29.23 -23.36 6.57
N ILE A 337 30.45 -23.55 6.07
CA ILE A 337 30.82 -23.94 4.70
C ILE A 337 31.12 -22.78 3.72
N ASN A 338 32.42 -22.49 3.67
CA ASN A 338 33.26 -22.13 2.52
C ASN A 338 32.91 -20.90 1.65
N ASN A 339 33.81 -19.91 1.79
CA ASN A 339 34.22 -18.89 0.84
C ASN A 339 34.01 -19.29 -0.63
N SER A 340 32.89 -18.85 -1.20
CA SER A 340 32.82 -18.52 -2.62
C SER A 340 32.39 -17.06 -2.72
N SER A 341 33.28 -16.27 -3.29
CA SER A 341 33.13 -14.86 -3.58
C SER A 341 32.03 -14.66 -4.64
N SER A 342 30.79 -14.56 -4.19
CA SER A 342 29.72 -13.85 -4.90
C SER A 342 29.01 -12.95 -3.89
N SER A 343 29.54 -11.74 -3.79
CA SER A 343 28.93 -10.62 -3.08
C SER A 343 27.57 -10.28 -3.70
N SER A 344 26.61 -9.97 -2.83
CA SER A 344 25.33 -9.31 -3.12
C SER A 344 24.18 -10.21 -3.58
N GLY A 345 23.42 -10.70 -2.60
CA GLY A 345 22.10 -11.28 -2.81
C GLY A 345 21.88 -12.51 -1.94
N SER A 346 21.41 -12.33 -0.69
CA SER A 346 20.43 -13.30 -0.19
C SER A 346 19.33 -13.24 -1.23
N SER A 347 19.17 -14.31 -2.01
CA SER A 347 18.22 -14.30 -3.11
C SER A 347 16.87 -14.00 -2.49
N ILE A 348 16.11 -13.08 -3.07
CA ILE A 348 14.73 -12.72 -2.67
C ILE A 348 13.86 -13.98 -2.49
N GLN A 349 14.29 -15.08 -3.11
CA GLN A 349 13.76 -16.42 -2.97
C GLN A 349 13.75 -16.96 -1.53
N GLU A 350 14.78 -16.71 -0.73
CA GLU A 350 14.87 -17.16 0.67
C GLU A 350 14.03 -16.26 1.60
N ILE A 351 13.92 -14.97 1.25
CA ILE A 351 13.15 -13.98 2.01
C ILE A 351 11.64 -14.19 1.82
N MET A 352 11.17 -14.81 0.74
CA MET A 352 9.73 -14.81 0.42
C MET A 352 8.91 -15.96 1.03
N ALA A 353 9.53 -16.95 1.66
CA ALA A 353 8.83 -18.13 2.16
C ALA A 353 9.02 -18.34 3.67
N LEU A 354 8.17 -17.72 4.49
CA LEU A 354 7.93 -18.25 5.82
C LEU A 354 7.25 -19.62 5.67
N PRO A 355 7.76 -20.68 6.31
CA PRO A 355 7.08 -21.96 6.34
C PRO A 355 5.66 -21.79 6.91
N GLY A 356 4.65 -22.20 6.14
CA GLY A 356 3.26 -22.26 6.59
C GLY A 356 2.40 -21.01 6.35
N VAL A 357 2.97 -19.82 6.11
CA VAL A 357 2.21 -18.56 6.01
C VAL A 357 2.47 -17.88 4.68
N SER A 358 1.70 -18.25 3.64
CA SER A 358 1.63 -17.49 2.39
C SER A 358 0.22 -17.36 1.88
N SER A 359 -0.10 -16.20 1.32
CA SER A 359 -1.38 -15.89 0.68
C SER A 359 -1.45 -16.50 -0.72
N VAL A 360 -0.30 -16.91 -1.25
CA VAL A 360 -0.20 -17.54 -2.57
C VAL A 360 -0.50 -19.03 -2.42
N PRO A 361 -1.53 -19.55 -3.11
CA PRO A 361 -1.91 -20.93 -3.00
C PRO A 361 -0.86 -21.88 -3.55
N VAL A 362 -0.76 -23.06 -2.94
CA VAL A 362 0.09 -24.17 -3.41
C VAL A 362 -0.78 -25.18 -4.14
N LEU A 363 -0.41 -25.52 -5.37
CA LEU A 363 -1.02 -26.66 -6.06
C LEU A 363 -0.35 -27.95 -5.57
N THR A 364 -1.15 -28.97 -5.24
CA THR A 364 -0.62 -30.31 -4.94
C THR A 364 -0.21 -31.09 -6.19
N PHE A 365 -0.32 -30.47 -7.37
CA PHE A 365 -0.18 -31.13 -8.67
C PHE A 365 0.27 -30.13 -9.75
N PRO A 366 1.00 -30.57 -10.78
CA PRO A 366 1.30 -29.74 -11.93
C PRO A 366 0.02 -29.47 -12.74
N SER A 367 -0.26 -28.19 -13.02
CA SER A 367 -1.40 -27.76 -13.84
C SER A 367 -0.92 -27.06 -15.11
N ALA A 368 -1.41 -27.52 -16.26
CA ALA A 368 -1.18 -26.87 -17.54
C ALA A 368 -2.03 -25.59 -17.72
N ILE A 369 -3.12 -25.46 -16.97
CA ILE A 369 -4.08 -24.34 -17.05
C ILE A 369 -3.71 -23.25 -16.05
N LEU A 370 -3.37 -23.65 -14.82
CA LEU A 370 -3.01 -22.73 -13.74
C LEU A 370 -1.51 -22.42 -13.80
N THR A 371 -1.15 -21.54 -14.72
CA THR A 371 0.20 -20.95 -14.74
C THR A 371 0.43 -20.15 -13.45
N PRO A 372 1.70 -19.90 -13.05
CA PRO A 372 2.01 -19.07 -11.88
C PRO A 372 1.30 -17.71 -11.89
N GLU A 373 1.14 -17.11 -13.05
CA GLU A 373 0.44 -15.83 -13.21
C GLU A 373 -1.07 -15.95 -13.01
N ASN A 374 -1.68 -17.06 -13.42
CA ASN A 374 -3.11 -17.30 -13.17
C ASN A 374 -3.35 -17.65 -11.70
N LEU A 375 -2.43 -18.38 -11.05
CA LEU A 375 -2.45 -18.58 -9.60
C LEU A 375 -2.33 -17.27 -8.85
N ALA A 376 -1.50 -16.33 -9.34
CA ALA A 376 -1.37 -15.00 -8.75
C ALA A 376 -2.71 -14.25 -8.75
N LEU A 377 -3.41 -14.24 -9.88
CA LEU A 377 -4.75 -13.67 -9.98
C LEU A 377 -5.72 -14.34 -9.02
N ILE A 378 -5.76 -15.68 -8.99
CA ILE A 378 -6.67 -16.44 -8.12
C ILE A 378 -6.40 -16.12 -6.65
N SER A 379 -5.13 -15.94 -6.25
CA SER A 379 -4.76 -15.66 -4.86
C SER A 379 -5.44 -14.40 -4.32
N TRP A 380 -5.73 -13.41 -5.17
CA TRP A 380 -6.44 -12.20 -4.76
C TRP A 380 -7.93 -12.42 -4.46
N PHE A 381 -8.52 -13.49 -4.97
CA PHE A 381 -9.94 -13.84 -4.79
C PHE A 381 -10.20 -14.89 -3.73
N LEU A 382 -9.16 -15.61 -3.29
CA LEU A 382 -9.35 -16.62 -2.26
C LEU A 382 -9.86 -15.95 -0.97
N PRO A 383 -10.82 -16.54 -0.25
CA PRO A 383 -11.19 -16.04 1.06
C PRO A 383 -9.93 -15.85 1.92
N PRO A 384 -9.89 -14.84 2.82
CA PRO A 384 -8.75 -14.65 3.70
C PRO A 384 -8.44 -15.96 4.41
N ALA A 385 -7.33 -16.60 4.04
CA ALA A 385 -7.02 -17.91 4.57
C ALA A 385 -6.76 -17.77 6.06
N THR A 386 -7.49 -18.53 6.87
CA THR A 386 -7.24 -18.62 8.31
C THR A 386 -5.86 -19.24 8.50
N THR A 387 -4.88 -18.38 8.79
CA THR A 387 -3.52 -18.67 9.32
C THR A 387 -2.59 -19.61 8.53
N THR A 388 -3.08 -20.36 7.54
CA THR A 388 -2.28 -21.34 6.79
C THR A 388 -2.27 -21.03 5.29
N THR A 389 -1.19 -21.44 4.63
CA THR A 389 -1.10 -21.35 3.17
C THR A 389 -2.19 -22.20 2.53
N PRO A 390 -3.04 -21.63 1.65
CA PRO A 390 -4.10 -22.40 1.02
C PRO A 390 -3.50 -23.44 0.07
N THR A 391 -3.82 -24.70 0.30
CA THR A 391 -3.46 -25.81 -0.59
C THR A 391 -4.62 -26.09 -1.53
N LEU A 392 -4.39 -25.93 -2.83
CA LEU A 392 -5.33 -26.26 -3.89
C LEU A 392 -5.11 -27.71 -4.33
N THR A 393 -6.00 -28.58 -3.86
CA THR A 393 -6.02 -30.00 -4.20
C THR A 393 -6.80 -30.22 -5.50
N LYS A 394 -6.24 -31.02 -6.42
CA LYS A 394 -7.00 -31.51 -7.59
C LYS A 394 -8.01 -32.53 -7.12
N LEU A 395 -9.29 -32.19 -7.23
CA LEU A 395 -10.38 -33.15 -6.98
C LEU A 395 -10.79 -33.87 -8.27
N TYR A 396 -10.72 -33.18 -9.41
CA TYR A 396 -11.10 -33.71 -10.71
C TYR A 396 -10.30 -33.06 -11.83
N ALA A 397 -10.01 -33.83 -12.88
CA ALA A 397 -9.45 -33.35 -14.14
C ALA A 397 -9.92 -34.25 -15.27
N GLY A 398 -10.59 -33.70 -16.28
CA GLY A 398 -11.17 -34.48 -17.37
C GLY A 398 -10.14 -35.30 -18.17
N SER A 399 -8.89 -34.83 -18.22
CA SER A 399 -7.78 -35.56 -18.83
C SER A 399 -7.40 -36.86 -18.12
N GLU A 400 -7.69 -36.98 -16.82
CA GLU A 400 -7.37 -38.15 -16.00
C GLU A 400 -8.60 -38.98 -15.68
N HIS A 401 -9.72 -38.31 -15.41
CA HIS A 401 -10.93 -38.93 -14.90
C HIS A 401 -11.95 -39.22 -16.00
N GLY A 402 -11.76 -38.69 -17.22
CA GLY A 402 -12.74 -38.71 -18.31
C GLY A 402 -13.61 -37.45 -18.34
N PHE A 403 -14.33 -37.21 -19.42
CA PHE A 403 -15.17 -36.01 -19.61
C PHE A 403 -16.67 -36.29 -19.37
N SER A 404 -16.99 -37.15 -18.40
CA SER A 404 -18.37 -37.52 -18.05
C SER A 404 -18.84 -36.78 -16.81
N MET A 405 -20.09 -36.28 -16.83
CA MET A 405 -20.70 -35.63 -15.65
C MET A 405 -20.88 -36.63 -14.49
N ASN A 406 -21.18 -37.90 -14.79
CA ASN A 406 -21.31 -38.95 -13.77
C ASN A 406 -19.99 -39.27 -13.04
N GLN A 407 -18.85 -38.84 -13.59
CA GLN A 407 -17.54 -38.99 -12.93
C GLN A 407 -17.11 -37.71 -12.20
N PHE A 408 -17.78 -36.59 -12.50
CA PHE A 408 -17.55 -35.31 -11.84
C PHE A 408 -18.41 -35.16 -10.58
N GLU A 409 -19.69 -35.58 -10.66
CA GLU A 409 -20.60 -35.76 -9.51
C GLU A 409 -20.07 -36.80 -8.52
#